data_AF-A0A949AEI1-F1
#
_entry.id   AF-A0A949AEI1-F1
#
_cell.length_a   1.000
_cell.length_b   1.000
_cell.length_c   1.000
_cell.angle_alpha   90.00
_cell.angle_beta   90.00
_cell.angle_gamma   90.00
#
_symmetry.space_group_name_H-M   'P 1'
#
loop_
_entity.id
_entity.type
_entity.pdbx_description
1 polymer ?
#
loop_
_entity_poly.entity_id
_entity_poly.type
_entity_poly.pdbx_seq_one_letter_code
_entity_poly.pdbx_strand_id
1 'polypeptide(L)'
;MSDDWIEIGNRHEITVSNLRPGRYVFRVKGSNNHGVWNETGAALAIEMRPPWWQSWWFRVLASFSCCMLSSLGTTAVRGAWRHGSEPRWPWRNILKNTRYRSGKKRSSICC
;
A
#
# COMPACT_ATOMS: atom_id res chain seq x y z
N MET A 1 22.45 19.59 9.04
CA MET A 1 23.49 18.57 8.85
C MET A 1 24.74 19.15 9.45
N SER A 2 25.16 18.67 10.61
CA SER A 2 26.50 18.93 11.09
C SER A 2 27.45 18.00 10.32
N ASP A 3 28.57 18.53 9.85
CA ASP A 3 29.71 17.77 9.29
C ASP A 3 30.61 17.19 10.39
N ASP A 4 30.04 17.00 11.59
CA ASP A 4 30.79 16.60 12.77
C ASP A 4 31.05 15.10 12.75
N TRP A 5 32.25 14.71 13.17
CA TRP A 5 32.60 13.31 13.35
C TRP A 5 31.78 12.71 14.49
N ILE A 6 31.20 11.53 14.24
CA ILE A 6 30.45 10.78 15.24
C ILE A 6 31.37 9.68 15.79
N GLU A 7 31.73 9.77 17.07
CA GLU A 7 32.49 8.72 17.74
C GLU A 7 31.56 7.55 18.12
N ILE A 8 31.84 6.37 17.58
CA ILE A 8 31.06 5.13 17.83
C ILE A 8 31.70 4.23 18.91
N GLY A 9 32.83 4.65 19.49
CA GLY A 9 33.57 3.91 20.51
C GLY A 9 34.03 2.55 20.01
N ASN A 10 33.77 1.49 20.78
CA ASN A 10 34.15 0.12 20.46
C ASN A 10 33.10 -0.62 19.58
N ARG A 11 32.10 0.11 19.04
CA ARG A 11 31.09 -0.46 18.15
C ARG A 11 31.54 -0.36 16.70
N HIS A 12 31.34 -1.43 15.94
CA HIS A 12 31.77 -1.51 14.54
C HIS A 12 30.58 -1.38 13.56
N GLU A 13 29.43 -0.89 14.04
CA GLU A 13 28.21 -0.75 13.25
C GLU A 13 27.54 0.59 13.54
N ILE A 14 27.04 1.24 12.48
CA ILE A 14 26.19 2.43 12.55
C ILE A 14 25.02 2.27 11.59
N THR A 15 23.82 2.48 12.09
CA THR A 15 22.58 2.40 11.30
C THR A 15 22.10 3.79 10.97
N VAL A 16 22.19 4.17 9.70
CA VAL A 16 21.64 5.43 9.18
C VAL A 16 20.38 5.13 8.38
N SER A 17 19.24 5.56 8.89
CA SER A 17 17.94 5.37 8.24
C SER A 17 17.49 6.63 7.49
N ASN A 18 16.56 6.45 6.55
CA ASN A 18 15.91 7.54 5.82
C ASN A 18 16.86 8.44 4.99
N LEU A 19 17.90 7.86 4.39
CA LEU A 19 18.74 8.54 3.42
C LEU A 19 17.94 8.85 2.15
N ARG A 20 17.95 10.11 1.73
CA ARG A 20 17.30 10.53 0.48
C ARG A 20 18.08 9.95 -0.73
N PRO A 21 17.44 9.78 -1.90
CA PRO A 21 18.17 9.42 -3.11
C PRO A 21 19.27 10.44 -3.40
N GLY A 22 20.48 9.97 -3.67
CA GLY A 22 21.65 10.84 -3.78
C GLY A 22 22.98 10.08 -3.68
N ARG A 23 24.08 10.84 -3.72
CA ARG A 23 25.44 10.33 -3.59
C ARG A 23 25.97 10.65 -2.21
N TYR A 24 26.43 9.62 -1.50
CA TYR A 24 26.98 9.73 -0.15
C TYR A 24 28.40 9.16 -0.14
N VAL A 25 29.26 9.73 0.71
CA VAL A 25 30.59 9.20 0.98
C VAL A 25 30.66 8.86 2.45
N PHE A 26 30.69 7.57 2.76
CA PHE A 26 30.90 7.09 4.11
C PHE A 26 32.41 7.18 4.43
N ARG A 27 32.77 7.94 5.46
CA ARG A 27 34.16 8.10 5.92
C ARG A 27 34.31 7.49 7.31
N VAL A 28 35.35 6.68 7.50
CA VAL A 28 35.69 6.10 8.80
C VAL A 28 37.15 6.41 9.13
N LYS A 29 37.38 6.79 10.38
CA LYS A 29 38.70 6.95 11.00
C LYS A 29 38.73 6.11 12.26
N GLY A 30 39.89 5.54 12.59
CA GLY A 30 40.09 4.74 13.80
C GLY A 30 41.45 5.03 14.42
N SER A 31 41.54 4.85 15.73
CA SER A 31 42.78 4.92 16.49
C SER A 31 43.22 3.53 16.96
N ASN A 32 44.54 3.34 17.06
CA ASN A 32 45.13 2.17 17.70
C ASN A 32 45.06 2.31 19.25
N ASN A 33 45.29 1.22 19.98
CA ASN A 33 45.40 1.15 21.43
C ASN A 33 46.45 2.13 22.04
N HIS A 34 47.36 2.65 21.21
CA HIS A 34 48.33 3.68 21.57
C HIS A 34 47.82 5.12 21.34
N GLY A 35 46.54 5.32 21.02
CA GLY A 35 45.95 6.64 20.77
C GLY A 35 46.34 7.28 19.43
N VAL A 36 47.10 6.57 18.60
CA VAL A 36 47.49 7.05 17.26
C VAL A 36 46.31 6.87 16.30
N TRP A 37 45.77 7.99 15.81
CA TRP A 37 44.70 8.02 14.81
C TRP A 37 45.25 7.83 13.40
N ASN A 38 44.55 7.03 12.58
CA ASN A 38 44.82 6.97 11.15
C ASN A 38 44.21 8.19 10.44
N GLU A 39 45.04 9.15 10.07
CA GLU A 39 44.65 10.38 9.35
C GLU A 39 44.06 10.10 7.95
N THR A 40 44.55 9.05 7.28
CA THR A 40 44.14 8.67 5.93
C THR A 40 42.69 8.22 5.87
N GLY A 41 42.20 7.53 6.92
CA GLY A 41 40.85 6.97 6.98
C GLY A 41 40.53 6.00 5.83
N ALA A 42 39.32 5.44 5.84
CA ALA A 42 38.76 4.74 4.69
C ALA A 42 37.49 5.46 4.22
N ALA A 43 37.27 5.50 2.91
CA ALA A 43 36.13 6.15 2.29
C ALA A 43 35.39 5.18 1.35
N LEU A 44 34.08 5.08 1.50
CA LEU A 44 33.20 4.28 0.66
C LEU A 44 32.16 5.18 -0.01
N ALA A 45 32.16 5.20 -1.33
CA ALA A 45 31.16 5.92 -2.11
C ALA A 45 29.90 5.06 -2.28
N ILE A 46 28.76 5.59 -1.85
CA ILE A 46 27.45 4.94 -1.91
C ILE A 46 26.54 5.78 -2.80
N GLU A 47 26.02 5.20 -3.88
CA GLU A 47 25.05 5.84 -4.76
C GLU A 47 23.66 5.22 -4.53
N MET A 48 22.78 5.99 -3.90
CA MET A 48 21.37 5.64 -3.70
C MET A 48 20.58 6.04 -4.94
N ARG A 49 20.32 5.08 -5.84
CA ARG A 49 19.52 5.34 -7.05
C ARG A 49 18.04 5.53 -6.70
N PRO A 50 17.35 6.51 -7.31
CA PRO A 50 15.93 6.70 -7.09
C PRO A 50 15.14 5.48 -7.56
N PRO A 51 14.00 5.16 -6.93
CA PRO A 51 13.23 3.99 -7.28
C PRO A 51 12.54 4.17 -8.64
N TRP A 52 12.52 3.09 -9.44
CA TRP A 52 12.04 3.10 -10.82
C TRP A 52 10.55 3.46 -10.96
N TRP A 53 9.71 3.15 -9.97
CA TRP A 53 8.29 3.49 -9.94
C TRP A 53 8.01 5.00 -9.79
N GLN A 54 9.00 5.80 -9.41
CA GLN A 54 8.87 7.26 -9.36
C GLN A 54 9.10 7.92 -10.73
N SER A 55 9.44 7.12 -11.75
CA SER A 55 9.67 7.62 -13.10
C SER A 55 8.39 8.19 -13.73
N TRP A 56 8.54 9.26 -14.53
CA TRP A 56 7.43 9.93 -15.21
C TRP A 56 6.62 8.98 -16.11
N TRP A 57 7.28 8.06 -16.82
CA TRP A 57 6.64 7.11 -17.71
C TRP A 57 5.69 6.16 -16.97
N PHE A 58 6.05 5.73 -15.75
CA PHE A 58 5.21 4.84 -14.94
C PHE A 58 3.92 5.54 -14.52
N ARG A 59 4.02 6.82 -14.13
CA ARG A 59 2.86 7.67 -13.80
C ARG A 59 1.94 7.83 -15.00
N VAL A 60 2.50 8.10 -16.18
CA VAL A 60 1.74 8.23 -17.44
C VAL A 60 1.01 6.93 -17.78
N LEU A 61 1.70 5.79 -17.76
CA LEU A 61 1.08 4.49 -18.06
C LEU A 61 -0.01 4.10 -17.05
N ALA A 62 0.20 4.37 -15.76
CA ALA A 62 -0.80 4.12 -14.72
C ALA A 62 -2.04 4.99 -14.90
N SER A 63 -1.87 6.27 -15.26
CA SER A 63 -3.00 7.14 -15.59
C SER A 63 -3.75 6.65 -16.82
N PHE A 64 -3.04 6.27 -17.89
CA PHE A 64 -3.66 5.73 -19.09
C PHE A 64 -4.42 4.43 -18.84
N SER A 65 -3.84 3.48 -18.11
CA SER A 65 -4.51 2.21 -17.80
C SER A 65 -5.75 2.41 -16.92
N CYS A 66 -5.70 3.34 -15.96
CA CYS A 66 -6.86 3.72 -15.15
C CYS A 66 -7.97 4.38 -16.00
N CYS A 67 -7.62 5.29 -16.91
CA CYS A 67 -8.58 5.88 -17.86
C CYS A 67 -9.20 4.82 -18.77
N MET A 68 -8.40 3.86 -19.25
CA MET A 68 -8.89 2.82 -20.16
C MET A 68 -9.88 1.88 -19.46
N LEU A 69 -9.56 1.41 -18.25
CA LEU A 69 -10.47 0.59 -17.43
C LEU A 69 -11.78 1.31 -17.11
N SER A 70 -11.71 2.61 -16.83
CA SER A 70 -12.89 3.44 -16.56
C SER A 70 -13.80 3.55 -17.79
N SER A 71 -13.22 3.68 -18.99
CA SER A 71 -13.99 3.77 -20.24
C SER A 71 -14.78 2.48 -20.55
N LEU A 72 -14.17 1.31 -20.37
CA LEU A 72 -14.84 0.01 -20.54
C LEU A 72 -15.95 -0.24 -19.51
N GLY A 73 -15.77 0.23 -18.26
CA GLY A 73 -16.81 0.14 -17.24
C GLY A 73 -18.06 0.94 -17.61
N THR A 74 -17.90 2.15 -18.15
CA THR A 74 -19.05 3.02 -18.50
C THR A 74 -19.86 2.53 -19.70
N THR A 75 -19.23 1.86 -20.68
CA THR A 75 -19.93 1.31 -21.86
C THR A 75 -20.74 0.07 -21.51
N ALA A 76 -20.24 -0.78 -20.61
CA ALA A 76 -20.99 -1.94 -20.10
C ALA A 76 -22.16 -1.54 -19.19
N VAL A 77 -21.96 -0.55 -18.32
CA VAL A 77 -23.01 -0.07 -17.41
C VAL A 77 -24.14 0.62 -18.19
N ARG A 78 -23.84 1.44 -19.21
CA ARG A 78 -24.89 2.07 -20.03
C ARG A 78 -25.76 1.07 -20.81
N GLY A 79 -25.19 -0.06 -21.24
CA GLY A 79 -25.93 -1.15 -21.90
C GLY A 79 -26.81 -1.96 -20.95
N ALA A 80 -26.33 -2.24 -19.74
CA ALA A 80 -27.03 -3.03 -18.73
C ALA A 80 -28.22 -2.30 -18.07
N TRP A 81 -28.24 -0.97 -18.10
CA TRP A 81 -29.37 -0.17 -17.58
C TRP A 81 -30.52 0.01 -18.57
N ARG A 82 -30.32 -0.30 -19.86
CA ARG A 82 -31.36 -0.13 -20.90
C ARG A 82 -32.30 -1.35 -21.01
N HIS A 83 -31.84 -2.53 -20.62
CA HIS A 83 -32.70 -3.70 -20.43
C HIS A 83 -32.98 -3.84 -18.93
N GLY A 84 -34.23 -3.65 -18.51
CA GLY A 84 -34.66 -3.79 -17.12
C GLY A 84 -34.50 -5.22 -16.59
N SER A 85 -33.27 -5.60 -16.26
CA SER A 85 -32.97 -6.83 -15.54
C SER A 85 -33.20 -6.57 -14.06
N GLU A 86 -34.41 -6.89 -13.60
CA GLU A 86 -34.74 -6.94 -12.18
C GLU A 86 -33.76 -7.92 -11.49
N PRO A 87 -33.00 -7.51 -10.45
CA PRO A 87 -32.08 -8.42 -9.77
C PRO A 87 -32.85 -9.59 -9.18
N ARG A 88 -32.67 -10.80 -9.71
CA ARG A 88 -33.19 -12.05 -9.11
C ARG A 88 -32.34 -12.40 -7.89
N TRP A 89 -32.51 -11.66 -6.80
CA TRP A 89 -31.91 -12.03 -5.52
C TRP A 89 -32.54 -13.34 -5.01
N PRO A 90 -31.75 -14.33 -4.56
CA PRO A 90 -32.25 -15.64 -4.13
C PRO A 90 -33.26 -15.57 -2.97
N TRP A 91 -33.14 -14.53 -2.15
CA TRP A 91 -33.93 -14.37 -0.93
C TRP A 91 -35.38 -13.88 -1.21
N ARG A 92 -35.73 -13.58 -2.48
CA ARG A 92 -37.02 -12.95 -2.87
C ARG A 92 -38.23 -13.83 -2.60
N ASN A 93 -37.97 -15.13 -2.46
CA ASN A 93 -38.96 -16.14 -2.14
C ASN A 93 -39.10 -16.36 -0.62
N ILE A 94 -38.19 -15.83 0.19
CA ILE A 94 -38.19 -16.02 1.66
C ILE A 94 -39.22 -15.11 2.33
N LEU A 95 -39.40 -13.88 1.84
CA LEU A 95 -40.40 -12.94 2.40
C LEU A 95 -41.84 -13.28 2.03
N LYS A 96 -42.07 -14.18 1.07
CA LYS A 96 -43.43 -14.62 0.71
C LYS A 96 -43.95 -15.76 1.59
N ASN A 97 -43.07 -16.48 2.29
CA ASN A 97 -43.46 -17.64 3.13
C ASN A 97 -43.69 -17.28 4.62
N THR A 98 -43.42 -16.04 5.03
CA THR A 98 -43.63 -15.62 6.44
C THR A 98 -45.02 -15.02 6.70
N ARG A 99 -45.88 -14.89 5.67
CA ARG A 99 -47.25 -14.38 5.82
C ARG A 99 -48.35 -15.47 5.76
N TYR A 100 -48.02 -16.72 6.08
CA TYR A 100 -49.00 -17.81 6.32
C TYR A 100 -48.94 -18.37 7.75
N ARG A 101 -48.22 -17.73 8.68
CA ARG A 101 -48.13 -18.16 10.10
C ARG A 101 -48.63 -17.10 11.08
N SER A 102 -49.59 -16.28 10.67
CA SER A 102 -50.29 -15.36 11.56
C SER A 102 -51.70 -15.15 11.03
N GLY A 103 -52.66 -15.95 11.53
CA GLY A 103 -54.07 -15.75 11.17
C GLY A 103 -54.98 -16.96 11.21
N LYS A 104 -54.98 -17.77 12.28
CA LYS A 104 -56.21 -18.46 12.68
C LYS A 104 -56.23 -18.83 14.16
N LYS A 105 -56.40 -17.81 15.01
CA LYS A 105 -57.21 -17.95 16.22
C LYS A 105 -58.68 -17.89 15.78
N ARG A 106 -59.45 -18.96 15.97
CA ARG A 106 -60.90 -18.94 16.26
C ARG A 106 -61.38 -20.36 16.56
N SER A 107 -61.94 -20.52 17.76
CA SER A 107 -63.00 -21.44 18.23
C SER A 107 -62.93 -22.91 17.78
N SER A 108 -63.17 -23.91 18.64
CA SER A 108 -64.18 -23.96 19.71
C SER A 108 -63.93 -25.17 20.61
N ILE A 109 -64.28 -25.00 21.88
CA ILE A 109 -64.50 -26.01 22.91
C ILE A 109 -65.69 -26.90 22.51
N CYS A 110 -65.64 -28.21 22.80
CA CYS A 110 -66.60 -28.91 23.67
C CYS A 110 -66.40 -30.44 23.65
N CYS A 111 -66.49 -31.00 24.86
CA CYS A 111 -66.70 -32.39 25.32
C CYS A 111 -66.13 -33.55 24.52
#